data_AF-A0A0Z8KHQ0-F1
#
_entry.id   AF-A0A0Z8KHQ0-F1
#
_cell.length_a   1.000
_cell.length_b   1.000
_cell.length_c   1.000
_cell.angle_alpha   90.00
_cell.angle_beta   90.00
_cell.angle_gamma   90.00
#
_symmetry.space_group_name_H-M   'P 1'
#
loop_
_entity.id
_entity.type
_entity.pdbx_description
1 polymer ?
#
loop_
_entity_poly.entity_id
_entity_poly.type
_entity_poly.pdbx_seq_one_letter_code
_entity_poly.pdbx_strand_id
1 'polypeptide(L)'
;MLDLSRKLTDELVLGDDVYPMNIAFNKVLKVMELINDDEFDDIYKPYLAIQMFTGVDFTEALTPEQATAIFKLIFEEHIRIIPAKETAPVLDLAGNPIKSKIRSKSQSEDGERLFSLKYDAEYIYSSFMQAYGIDLIDAQNSLHWKKFNALLNGLPSDTKFAEVLKIRSYKPQKGDSKKYKESMKRLKKEYALPKDFDY
;
A
#
# COMPACT_ATOMS: atom_id res chain seq x y z
N MET A 1 -11.28 -6.88 -6.09
CA MET A 1 -12.18 -6.30 -5.06
C MET A 1 -12.30 -7.30 -3.92
N LEU A 2 -12.42 -6.86 -2.66
CA LEU A 2 -12.65 -7.78 -1.54
C LEU A 2 -14.08 -8.34 -1.63
N ASP A 3 -14.21 -9.65 -1.77
CA ASP A 3 -15.50 -10.36 -1.82
C ASP A 3 -15.73 -11.05 -0.47
N LEU A 4 -16.78 -10.65 0.24
CA LEU A 4 -17.12 -11.20 1.55
C LEU A 4 -17.84 -12.55 1.47
N SER A 5 -18.32 -12.94 0.28
CA SER A 5 -19.02 -14.22 0.08
C SER A 5 -18.06 -15.40 -0.04
N ARG A 6 -16.76 -15.15 -0.21
CA ARG A 6 -15.72 -16.18 -0.42
C ARG A 6 -14.57 -16.01 0.56
N LYS A 7 -13.92 -17.12 0.91
CA LYS A 7 -12.63 -17.06 1.60
C LYS A 7 -11.58 -16.49 0.65
N LEU A 8 -10.62 -15.76 1.23
CA LEU A 8 -9.42 -15.37 0.51
C LEU A 8 -8.50 -16.58 0.47
N THR A 9 -8.50 -17.28 -0.65
CA THR A 9 -7.58 -18.38 -0.96
C THR A 9 -6.71 -17.91 -2.10
N ASP A 10 -5.43 -17.71 -1.83
CA ASP A 10 -4.43 -17.35 -2.83
C ASP A 10 -3.59 -18.61 -3.10
N GLU A 11 -3.59 -19.05 -4.34
CA GLU A 11 -2.91 -20.28 -4.77
C GLU A 11 -2.20 -20.00 -6.09
N LEU A 12 -0.97 -20.48 -6.21
CA LEU A 12 -0.22 -20.47 -7.45
C LEU A 12 -0.29 -21.87 -8.06
N VAL A 13 -0.79 -21.98 -9.29
CA VAL A 13 -0.88 -23.25 -10.02
C VAL A 13 0.21 -23.28 -11.09
N LEU A 14 1.10 -24.27 -11.01
CA LEU A 14 2.17 -24.49 -11.99
C LEU A 14 2.06 -25.93 -12.51
N GLY A 15 1.54 -26.08 -13.74
CA GLY A 15 1.25 -27.41 -14.28
C GLY A 15 0.18 -28.11 -13.45
N ASP A 16 0.53 -29.27 -12.87
CA ASP A 16 -0.36 -30.06 -12.00
C ASP A 16 -0.18 -29.74 -10.50
N ASP A 17 0.80 -28.90 -10.14
CA ASP A 17 1.11 -28.56 -8.75
C ASP A 17 0.40 -27.29 -8.30
N VAL A 18 -0.13 -27.31 -7.07
CA VAL A 18 -0.81 -26.17 -6.44
C VAL A 18 -0.04 -25.75 -5.18
N TYR A 19 0.41 -24.50 -5.17
CA TYR A 19 1.19 -23.91 -4.10
C TYR A 19 0.34 -22.88 -3.33
N PRO A 20 0.02 -23.09 -2.04
CA PRO A 20 -0.68 -22.09 -1.25
C PRO A 20 0.20 -20.85 -1.05
N MET A 21 -0.38 -19.67 -1.24
CA MET A 21 0.31 -18.40 -1.07
C MET A 21 -0.14 -17.68 0.19
N ASN A 22 0.83 -17.08 0.89
CA ASN A 22 0.55 -16.14 1.98
C ASN A 22 0.75 -14.70 1.49
N ILE A 23 -0.34 -14.05 1.10
CA ILE A 23 -0.37 -12.64 0.68
C ILE A 23 -0.67 -11.72 1.87
N ALA A 24 0.00 -11.94 3.01
CA ALA A 24 -0.08 -11.03 4.16
C ALA A 24 0.57 -9.67 3.84
N PHE A 25 0.06 -8.60 4.47
CA PHE A 25 0.47 -7.24 4.15
C PHE A 25 1.98 -7.01 4.31
N ASN A 26 2.59 -7.55 5.37
CA ASN A 26 4.02 -7.42 5.64
C ASN A 26 4.88 -8.12 4.57
N LYS A 27 4.42 -9.26 4.03
CA LYS A 27 5.10 -9.94 2.93
C LYS A 27 5.03 -9.13 1.65
N VAL A 28 3.87 -8.56 1.34
CA VAL A 28 3.71 -7.66 0.17
C VAL A 28 4.60 -6.43 0.31
N LEU A 29 4.66 -5.80 1.49
CA LEU A 29 5.55 -4.66 1.74
C LEU A 29 7.02 -5.03 1.51
N LYS A 30 7.47 -6.16 2.05
CA LYS A 30 8.85 -6.62 1.88
C LYS A 30 9.19 -6.99 0.43
N VAL A 31 8.22 -7.52 -0.33
CA VAL A 31 8.39 -7.75 -1.78
C VAL A 31 8.48 -6.42 -2.53
N MET A 32 7.68 -5.41 -2.16
CA MET A 32 7.78 -4.08 -2.75
C MET A 32 9.13 -3.44 -2.46
N GLU A 33 9.70 -3.67 -1.28
CA GLU A 33 11.06 -3.21 -0.94
C GLU A 33 12.11 -3.90 -1.82
N LEU A 34 12.10 -5.24 -1.84
CA LEU A 34 12.99 -6.05 -2.67
C LEU A 34 13.01 -5.63 -4.15
N ILE A 35 11.86 -5.26 -4.72
CA ILE A 35 11.77 -4.90 -6.13
C ILE A 35 12.52 -3.60 -6.45
N ASN A 36 12.47 -2.66 -5.52
CA ASN A 36 13.07 -1.33 -5.69
C ASN A 36 14.50 -1.27 -5.11
N ASP A 37 14.97 -2.35 -4.48
CA ASP A 37 16.32 -2.47 -3.95
C ASP A 37 17.34 -2.69 -5.08
N ASP A 38 18.23 -1.73 -5.27
CA ASP A 38 19.29 -1.75 -6.29
C ASP A 38 20.46 -2.68 -5.92
N GLU A 39 20.53 -3.20 -4.69
CA GLU A 39 21.56 -4.17 -4.27
C GLU A 39 21.29 -5.57 -4.82
N PHE A 40 20.04 -5.85 -5.20
CA PHE A 40 19.64 -7.14 -5.77
C PHE A 40 19.61 -7.08 -7.28
N ASP A 41 20.16 -8.11 -7.92
CA ASP A 41 20.08 -8.28 -9.36
C ASP A 41 18.61 -8.54 -9.77
N ASP A 42 18.13 -7.76 -10.73
CA ASP A 42 16.76 -7.79 -11.26
C ASP A 42 16.34 -9.17 -11.75
N ILE A 43 17.28 -10.00 -12.17
CA ILE A 43 17.02 -11.38 -12.61
C ILE A 43 16.52 -12.25 -11.45
N TYR A 44 17.00 -12.02 -10.22
CA TYR A 44 16.66 -12.84 -9.06
C TYR A 44 15.46 -12.32 -8.26
N LYS A 45 15.11 -11.03 -8.39
CA LYS A 45 13.98 -10.41 -7.68
C LYS A 45 12.66 -11.18 -7.83
N PRO A 46 12.25 -11.64 -9.05
CA PRO A 46 11.01 -12.39 -9.21
C PRO A 46 11.00 -13.72 -8.44
N TYR A 47 12.12 -14.44 -8.41
CA TYR A 47 12.24 -15.71 -7.69
C TYR A 47 12.07 -15.53 -6.19
N LEU A 48 12.79 -14.56 -5.63
CA LEU A 48 12.71 -14.22 -4.21
C LEU A 48 11.29 -13.75 -3.83
N ALA A 49 10.65 -12.95 -4.68
CA ALA A 49 9.28 -12.50 -4.46
C ALA A 49 8.28 -13.67 -4.43
N ILE A 50 8.37 -14.60 -5.39
CA ILE A 50 7.52 -15.81 -5.41
C ILE A 50 7.77 -16.66 -4.16
N GLN A 51 9.05 -16.91 -3.83
CA GLN A 51 9.45 -17.67 -2.65
C GLN A 51 8.93 -17.06 -1.35
N MET A 52 8.87 -15.73 -1.24
CA MET A 52 8.32 -15.06 -0.07
C MET A 52 6.81 -15.33 0.12
N PHE A 53 6.07 -15.50 -0.97
CA PHE A 53 4.63 -15.80 -0.93
C PHE A 53 4.35 -17.29 -0.74
N THR A 54 5.05 -18.17 -1.46
CA THR A 54 4.81 -19.63 -1.47
C THR A 54 5.61 -20.38 -0.41
N GLY A 55 6.75 -19.84 0.03
CA GLY A 55 7.74 -20.55 0.85
C GLY A 55 8.62 -21.53 0.05
N VAL A 56 8.49 -21.57 -1.27
CA VAL A 56 9.18 -22.53 -2.15
C VAL A 56 10.19 -21.82 -3.04
N ASP A 57 11.39 -22.38 -3.15
CA ASP A 57 12.43 -21.92 -4.06
C ASP A 57 12.19 -22.52 -5.46
N PHE A 58 12.08 -21.64 -6.46
CA PHE A 58 11.85 -22.02 -7.85
C PHE A 58 13.02 -21.71 -8.78
N THR A 59 14.19 -21.34 -8.24
CA THR A 59 15.38 -20.99 -9.03
C THR A 59 15.82 -22.09 -9.99
N GLU A 60 15.71 -23.35 -9.59
CA GLU A 60 16.03 -24.51 -10.44
C GLU A 60 14.85 -24.98 -11.31
N ALA A 61 13.63 -24.59 -10.96
CA ALA A 61 12.39 -25.07 -11.58
C ALA A 61 11.87 -24.15 -12.70
N LEU A 62 12.21 -22.86 -12.67
CA LEU A 62 11.70 -21.85 -13.59
C LEU A 62 12.83 -21.10 -14.29
N THR A 63 12.64 -20.76 -15.56
CA THR A 63 13.53 -19.79 -16.25
C THR A 63 13.25 -18.36 -15.78
N PRO A 64 14.19 -17.41 -15.95
CA PRO A 64 14.01 -16.03 -15.51
C PRO A 64 12.76 -15.36 -16.11
N GLU A 65 12.45 -15.70 -17.37
CA GLU A 65 11.27 -15.20 -18.07
C GLU A 65 9.98 -15.75 -17.45
N GLN A 66 9.97 -17.04 -17.09
CA GLN A 66 8.84 -17.68 -16.43
C GLN A 66 8.62 -17.10 -15.03
N ALA A 67 9.67 -16.97 -14.23
CA ALA A 67 9.60 -16.36 -12.90
C ALA A 67 9.08 -14.92 -12.97
N THR A 68 9.55 -14.14 -13.95
CA THR A 68 9.04 -12.78 -14.19
C THR A 68 7.56 -12.77 -14.57
N ALA A 69 7.12 -13.67 -15.45
CA ALA A 69 5.72 -13.77 -15.86
C ALA A 69 4.80 -14.17 -14.71
N ILE A 70 5.20 -15.17 -13.92
CA ILE A 70 4.47 -15.63 -12.74
C ILE A 70 4.40 -14.51 -11.70
N PHE A 71 5.51 -13.83 -11.43
CA PHE A 71 5.52 -12.71 -10.49
C PHE A 71 4.55 -11.60 -10.93
N LYS A 72 4.54 -11.24 -12.22
CA LYS A 72 3.58 -10.26 -12.76
C LYS A 72 2.13 -10.73 -12.59
N LEU A 73 1.85 -12.00 -12.84
CA LEU A 73 0.51 -12.58 -12.66
C LEU A 73 0.06 -12.50 -11.20
N ILE A 74 0.92 -12.92 -10.25
CA ILE A 74 0.62 -12.80 -8.81
C ILE A 74 0.33 -11.35 -8.44
N PHE A 75 1.16 -10.42 -8.96
CA PHE A 75 0.99 -9.01 -8.68
C PHE A 75 -0.34 -8.47 -9.23
N GLU A 76 -0.72 -8.85 -10.46
CA GLU A 76 -1.95 -8.38 -11.10
C GLU A 76 -3.22 -8.97 -10.47
N GLU A 77 -3.20 -10.24 -10.07
CA GLU A 77 -4.39 -10.94 -9.56
C GLU A 77 -4.61 -10.74 -8.05
N HIS A 78 -3.52 -10.77 -7.27
CA HIS A 78 -3.62 -10.81 -5.81
C HIS A 78 -3.25 -9.48 -5.15
N ILE A 79 -2.31 -8.74 -5.72
CA ILE A 79 -1.74 -7.52 -5.11
C ILE A 79 -2.35 -6.24 -5.68
N ARG A 80 -2.70 -6.22 -6.97
CA ARG A 80 -3.27 -5.04 -7.64
C ARG A 80 -4.63 -4.72 -7.05
N ILE A 81 -4.64 -3.67 -6.23
CA ILE A 81 -5.89 -3.06 -5.78
C ILE A 81 -6.36 -2.21 -6.95
N ILE A 82 -7.28 -2.77 -7.74
CA ILE A 82 -8.18 -1.92 -8.53
C ILE A 82 -8.88 -1.05 -7.47
N PRO A 83 -8.70 0.28 -7.49
CA PRO A 83 -9.45 1.13 -6.58
C PRO A 83 -10.92 0.80 -6.82
N ALA A 84 -11.58 0.26 -5.79
CA ALA A 84 -13.02 0.20 -5.77
C ALA A 84 -13.45 1.64 -6.05
N LYS A 85 -14.14 1.86 -7.18
CA LYS A 85 -14.77 3.14 -7.45
C LYS A 85 -15.44 3.59 -6.15
N GLU A 86 -15.08 4.79 -5.70
CA GLU A 86 -15.86 5.55 -4.74
C GLU A 86 -15.96 4.94 -3.32
N THR A 87 -14.83 4.59 -2.70
CA THR A 87 -14.80 4.66 -1.23
C THR A 87 -14.94 6.12 -0.81
N ALA A 88 -15.82 6.38 0.18
CA ALA A 88 -16.29 7.69 0.59
C ALA A 88 -15.21 8.79 0.49
N PRO A 89 -15.53 9.96 -0.09
CA PRO A 89 -14.53 10.99 -0.30
C PRO A 89 -13.96 11.43 1.05
N VAL A 90 -12.66 11.24 1.26
CA VAL A 90 -11.98 11.87 2.40
C VAL A 90 -12.18 13.35 2.23
N LEU A 91 -12.87 14.00 3.16
CA LEU A 91 -13.17 15.41 3.04
C LEU A 91 -11.97 16.22 3.50
N ASP A 92 -11.60 17.24 2.73
CA ASP A 92 -10.67 18.26 3.21
C ASP A 92 -11.30 19.07 4.36
N LEU A 93 -10.53 19.99 4.93
CA LEU A 93 -10.98 20.85 6.04
C LEU A 93 -12.19 21.73 5.66
N ALA A 94 -12.50 21.86 4.36
CA ALA A 94 -13.63 22.61 3.84
C ALA A 94 -14.77 21.70 3.36
N GLY A 95 -14.74 20.40 3.65
CA GLY A 95 -15.80 19.47 3.27
C GLY A 95 -15.75 19.06 1.79
N ASN A 96 -14.67 19.36 1.06
CA ASN A 96 -14.55 18.96 -0.33
C ASN A 96 -14.01 17.54 -0.44
N PRO A 97 -14.53 16.73 -1.38
CA PRO A 97 -13.94 15.46 -1.73
C PRO A 97 -12.47 15.58 -2.12
N ILE A 98 -11.58 15.08 -1.27
CA ILE A 98 -10.20 14.83 -1.64
C ILE A 98 -10.25 13.70 -2.67
N LYS A 99 -10.00 14.04 -3.93
CA LYS A 99 -9.75 13.07 -5.00
C LYS A 99 -8.37 12.42 -4.81
N SER A 100 -8.11 11.85 -3.64
CA SER A 100 -6.97 10.99 -3.40
C SER A 100 -7.32 9.65 -3.99
N LYS A 101 -6.91 9.45 -5.25
CA LYS A 101 -6.71 8.09 -5.74
C LYS A 101 -5.62 7.54 -4.82
N ILE A 102 -5.98 6.64 -3.91
CA ILE A 102 -5.02 5.78 -3.21
C ILE A 102 -4.42 4.89 -4.31
N ARG A 103 -3.45 5.45 -5.04
CA ARG A 103 -2.74 4.77 -6.13
C ARG A 103 -1.61 4.00 -5.49
N SER A 104 -1.68 2.67 -5.53
CA SER A 104 -0.47 1.85 -5.54
C SER A 104 0.34 2.30 -6.75
N LYS A 105 1.51 2.87 -6.49
CA LYS A 105 2.24 3.67 -7.46
C LYS A 105 3.14 2.82 -8.34
N SER A 106 2.53 1.96 -9.13
CA SER A 106 3.18 1.38 -10.31
C SER A 106 2.86 2.14 -11.61
N GLN A 107 2.05 3.21 -11.59
CA GLN A 107 1.72 3.98 -12.81
C GLN A 107 1.35 5.45 -12.52
N SER A 108 2.30 6.37 -12.71
CA SER A 108 2.16 7.73 -13.30
C SER A 108 3.18 8.71 -12.73
N GLU A 109 4.01 9.27 -13.62
CA GLU A 109 5.10 10.22 -13.37
C GLU A 109 4.66 11.64 -12.93
N ASP A 110 3.37 11.92 -12.74
CA ASP A 110 2.90 13.31 -12.58
C ASP A 110 1.86 13.54 -11.45
N GLY A 111 1.79 12.62 -10.49
CA GLY A 111 0.92 12.73 -9.31
C GLY A 111 1.70 12.74 -8.00
N GLU A 112 1.57 13.81 -7.21
CA GLU A 112 2.13 13.89 -5.85
C GLU A 112 1.65 12.67 -5.02
N ARG A 113 2.61 11.88 -4.53
CA ARG A 113 2.38 10.75 -3.61
C ARG A 113 1.84 11.35 -2.30
N LEU A 114 0.58 11.10 -1.94
CA LEU A 114 0.00 11.67 -0.70
C LEU A 114 0.45 10.92 0.56
N PHE A 115 0.82 9.65 0.43
CA PHE A 115 1.33 8.83 1.52
C PHE A 115 2.35 7.82 1.04
N SER A 116 3.05 7.24 2.01
CA SER A 116 4.04 6.19 1.88
C SER A 116 3.84 5.20 3.02
N LEU A 117 3.57 3.92 2.72
CA LEU A 117 3.40 2.90 3.77
C LEU A 117 4.66 2.77 4.65
N LYS A 118 5.85 3.04 4.09
CA LYS A 118 7.13 3.07 4.81
C LYS A 118 7.27 4.30 5.71
N TYR A 119 7.14 5.50 5.16
CA TYR A 119 7.38 6.75 5.92
C TYR A 119 6.22 7.14 6.83
N ASP A 120 5.01 6.64 6.57
CA ASP A 120 3.83 6.87 7.40
C ASP A 120 3.52 5.68 8.33
N ALA A 121 4.46 4.73 8.48
CA ALA A 121 4.25 3.51 9.25
C ALA A 121 3.75 3.77 10.67
N GLU A 122 4.31 4.75 11.38
CA GLU A 122 3.89 5.11 12.74
C GLU A 122 2.45 5.68 12.78
N TYR A 123 2.10 6.51 11.79
CA TYR A 123 0.74 7.06 11.68
C TYR A 123 -0.26 5.98 11.33
N ILE A 124 0.10 5.06 10.43
CA ILE A 124 -0.74 3.93 10.04
C ILE A 124 -0.92 3.00 11.25
N TYR A 125 0.16 2.63 11.94
CA TYR A 125 0.12 1.78 13.13
C TYR A 125 -0.80 2.35 14.21
N SER A 126 -0.55 3.60 14.63
CA SER A 126 -1.37 4.26 15.64
C SER A 126 -2.84 4.38 15.22
N SER A 127 -3.10 4.62 13.93
CA SER A 127 -4.46 4.71 13.40
C SER A 127 -5.18 3.35 13.35
N PHE A 128 -4.48 2.27 13.03
CA PHE A 128 -5.03 0.91 13.09
C PHE A 128 -5.35 0.48 14.52
N MET A 129 -4.45 0.80 15.47
CA MET A 129 -4.67 0.56 16.88
C MET A 129 -5.88 1.36 17.40
N GLN A 130 -5.94 2.66 17.08
CA GLN A 130 -7.06 3.54 17.47
C GLN A 130 -8.41 3.08 16.90
N ALA A 131 -8.46 2.81 15.59
CA ALA A 131 -9.72 2.57 14.88
C ALA A 131 -10.25 1.14 15.04
N TYR A 132 -9.35 0.16 15.11
CA TYR A 132 -9.70 -1.25 15.01
C TYR A 132 -9.15 -2.11 16.15
N GLY A 133 -8.28 -1.58 17.01
CA GLY A 133 -7.58 -2.38 18.02
C GLY A 133 -6.65 -3.44 17.41
N ILE A 134 -6.17 -3.22 16.19
CA ILE A 134 -5.29 -4.16 15.48
C ILE A 134 -3.84 -3.70 15.68
N ASP A 135 -3.06 -4.52 16.38
CA ASP A 135 -1.60 -4.41 16.38
C ASP A 135 -1.05 -4.96 15.05
N LEU A 136 -0.51 -4.09 14.20
CA LEU A 136 0.03 -4.51 12.91
C LEU A 136 1.32 -5.33 13.04
N ILE A 137 2.07 -5.19 14.14
CA ILE A 137 3.27 -6.00 14.39
C ILE A 137 2.86 -7.44 14.71
N ASP A 138 1.84 -7.63 15.55
CA ASP A 138 1.31 -8.96 15.86
C ASP A 138 0.54 -9.58 14.69
N ALA A 139 -0.09 -8.75 13.85
CA ALA A 139 -0.86 -9.18 12.70
C ALA A 139 -0.01 -9.58 11.48
N GLN A 140 1.32 -9.56 11.58
CA GLN A 140 2.21 -10.03 10.52
C GLN A 140 1.93 -11.49 10.17
N ASN A 141 2.02 -11.82 8.88
CA ASN A 141 1.75 -13.15 8.30
C ASN A 141 0.31 -13.66 8.44
N SER A 142 -0.59 -12.94 9.12
CA SER A 142 -1.99 -13.33 9.32
C SER A 142 -2.99 -12.35 8.68
N LEU A 143 -2.68 -11.04 8.64
CA LEU A 143 -3.52 -10.04 8.00
C LEU A 143 -3.26 -9.97 6.49
N HIS A 144 -4.16 -10.59 5.73
CA HIS A 144 -4.14 -10.59 4.27
C HIS A 144 -4.16 -9.15 3.68
N TRP A 145 -3.38 -8.90 2.61
CA TRP A 145 -3.23 -7.63 1.90
C TRP A 145 -4.55 -6.92 1.54
N LYS A 146 -5.50 -7.62 0.90
CA LYS A 146 -6.85 -7.08 0.61
C LYS A 146 -7.58 -6.59 1.88
N LYS A 147 -7.47 -7.29 3.01
CA LYS A 147 -8.07 -6.85 4.29
C LYS A 147 -7.35 -5.63 4.84
N PHE A 148 -6.02 -5.65 4.86
CA PHE A 148 -5.20 -4.49 5.26
C PHE A 148 -5.59 -3.24 4.47
N ASN A 149 -5.72 -3.33 3.14
CA ASN A 149 -6.10 -2.19 2.32
C ASN A 149 -7.54 -1.73 2.55
N ALA A 150 -8.48 -2.66 2.76
CA ALA A 150 -9.85 -2.29 3.12
C ALA A 150 -9.87 -1.49 4.45
N LEU A 151 -9.11 -1.92 5.46
CA LEU A 151 -8.98 -1.24 6.74
C LEU A 151 -8.29 0.13 6.60
N LEU A 152 -7.20 0.20 5.85
CA LEU A 152 -6.46 1.43 5.59
C LEU A 152 -7.34 2.48 4.88
N ASN A 153 -8.10 2.07 3.86
CA ASN A 153 -9.02 2.94 3.13
C ASN A 153 -10.24 3.34 3.97
N GLY A 154 -10.62 2.51 4.96
CA GLY A 154 -11.74 2.74 5.86
C GLY A 154 -11.40 3.54 7.12
N LEU A 155 -10.16 4.02 7.26
CA LEU A 155 -9.72 4.71 8.48
C LEU A 155 -10.61 5.93 8.79
N PRO A 156 -11.09 6.07 10.05
CA PRO A 156 -11.86 7.24 10.47
C PRO A 156 -11.10 8.55 10.27
N SER A 157 -11.85 9.63 10.03
CA SER A 157 -11.28 10.92 9.63
C SER A 157 -10.54 11.67 10.75
N ASP A 158 -10.72 11.23 11.99
CA ASP A 158 -10.10 11.71 13.24
C ASP A 158 -8.85 10.89 13.64
N THR A 159 -8.40 9.98 12.77
CA THR A 159 -7.14 9.25 12.98
C THR A 159 -5.93 10.09 12.60
N LYS A 160 -4.77 9.77 13.19
CA LYS A 160 -3.53 10.49 12.90
C LYS A 160 -3.13 10.41 11.42
N PHE A 161 -3.31 9.25 10.81
CA PHE A 161 -3.01 9.08 9.38
C PHE A 161 -3.95 9.92 8.49
N ALA A 162 -5.25 9.96 8.81
CA ALA A 162 -6.20 10.81 8.09
C ALA A 162 -5.89 12.31 8.24
N GLU A 163 -5.44 12.74 9.42
CA GLU A 163 -4.98 14.12 9.65
C GLU A 163 -3.79 14.48 8.75
N VAL A 164 -2.76 13.61 8.69
CA VAL A 164 -1.58 13.81 7.85
C VAL A 164 -1.95 13.89 6.38
N LEU A 165 -2.83 13.02 5.90
CA LEU A 165 -3.36 13.06 4.53
C LEU A 165 -4.07 14.38 4.23
N LYS A 166 -4.93 14.86 5.14
CA LYS A 166 -5.62 16.16 5.02
C LYS A 166 -4.61 17.29 4.91
N ILE A 167 -3.59 17.33 5.78
CA ILE A 167 -2.51 18.32 5.75
C ILE A 167 -1.80 18.32 4.40
N ARG A 168 -1.35 17.15 3.91
CA ARG A 168 -0.63 17.04 2.64
C ARG A 168 -1.48 17.44 1.44
N SER A 169 -2.76 17.06 1.44
CA SER A 169 -3.71 17.39 0.37
C SER A 169 -4.19 18.85 0.36
N TYR A 170 -3.97 19.60 1.46
CA TYR A 170 -4.50 20.95 1.60
C TYR A 170 -4.02 21.87 0.48
N LYS A 171 -4.99 22.61 -0.09
CA LYS A 171 -4.80 23.68 -1.06
C LYS A 171 -5.45 24.96 -0.53
N PRO A 172 -4.74 26.11 -0.51
CA PRO A 172 -5.29 27.36 -0.02
C PRO A 172 -6.56 27.78 -0.78
N GLN A 173 -7.58 28.21 -0.04
CA GLN A 173 -8.84 28.70 -0.59
C GLN A 173 -8.98 30.22 -0.45
N LYS A 174 -9.95 30.80 -1.18
CA LYS A 174 -10.19 32.26 -1.16
C LYS A 174 -10.65 32.76 0.22
N GLY A 175 -11.33 31.92 1.01
CA GLY A 175 -11.81 32.26 2.37
C GLY A 175 -10.79 32.04 3.50
N ASP A 176 -9.69 31.34 3.22
CA ASP A 176 -8.70 31.01 4.25
C ASP A 176 -7.93 32.25 4.71
N SER A 177 -7.87 32.45 6.04
CA SER A 177 -7.10 33.54 6.63
C SER A 177 -5.60 33.41 6.36
N LYS A 178 -4.87 34.54 6.34
CA LYS A 178 -3.41 34.53 6.15
C LYS A 178 -2.70 33.67 7.19
N LYS A 179 -3.08 33.79 8.48
CA LYS A 179 -2.53 32.99 9.58
C LYS A 179 -2.76 31.50 9.40
N TYR A 180 -3.95 31.11 8.94
CA TYR A 180 -4.29 29.71 8.69
C TYR A 180 -3.47 29.12 7.54
N LYS A 181 -3.34 29.86 6.42
CA LYS A 181 -2.48 29.46 5.29
C LYS A 181 -1.02 29.27 5.71
N GLU A 182 -0.50 30.17 6.54
CA GLU A 182 0.86 30.08 7.10
C GLU A 182 1.02 28.85 8.01
N SER A 183 0.06 28.58 8.88
CA SER A 183 0.05 27.39 9.73
C SER A 183 0.05 26.10 8.91
N MET A 184 -0.84 26.01 7.90
CA MET A 184 -0.89 24.85 7.01
C MET A 184 0.38 24.69 6.19
N LYS A 185 1.02 25.78 5.75
CA LYS A 185 2.32 25.72 5.06
C LYS A 185 3.41 25.14 5.96
N ARG A 186 3.42 25.50 7.25
CA ARG A 186 4.36 24.93 8.23
C ARG A 186 4.10 23.43 8.42
N LEU A 187 2.86 23.03 8.66
CA LEU A 187 2.48 21.62 8.82
C LEU A 187 2.80 20.80 7.57
N LYS A 188 2.54 21.31 6.36
CA LYS A 188 2.93 20.63 5.12
C LYS A 188 4.43 20.40 4.99
N LYS A 189 5.26 21.30 5.53
CA LYS A 189 6.72 21.13 5.57
C LYS A 189 7.13 20.07 6.60
N GLU A 190 6.49 20.08 7.76
CA GLU A 190 6.75 19.14 8.86
C GLU A 190 6.39 17.70 8.47
N TYR A 191 5.22 17.50 7.86
CA TYR A 191 4.74 16.19 7.43
C TYR A 191 5.13 15.86 5.99
N ALA A 192 6.06 16.59 5.37
CA ALA A 192 6.47 16.31 3.98
C ALA A 192 7.10 14.92 3.88
N LEU A 193 6.76 14.20 2.80
CA LEU A 193 7.49 12.99 2.44
C LEU A 193 8.85 13.37 1.82
N PRO A 194 9.87 12.50 1.93
CA PRO A 194 11.10 12.63 1.17
C PRO A 194 10.83 12.79 -0.33
N LYS A 195 11.70 13.52 -1.02
CA LYS A 195 11.59 13.74 -2.47
C LYS A 195 11.85 12.45 -3.24
N ASP A 196 12.85 11.71 -2.78
CA ASP A 196 13.24 10.41 -3.30
C ASP A 196 12.72 9.35 -2.33
N PHE A 197 12.04 8.34 -2.86
CA PHE A 197 11.52 7.25 -2.06
C PHE A 197 12.47 6.07 -2.22
N ASP A 198 13.24 5.78 -1.19
CA ASP A 198 13.86 4.47 -1.00
C ASP A 198 12.71 3.51 -0.63
N TYR A 199 11.97 3.03 -1.62
CA TYR A 199 11.30 1.74 -1.45
C TYR A 199 12.33 0.67 -1.70
#